data_AF-A0A964ZYV9-F1
#
_entry.id   AF-A0A964ZYV9-F1
#
_cell.length_a   1.000
_cell.length_b   1.000
_cell.length_c   1.000
_cell.angle_alpha   90.00
_cell.angle_beta   90.00
_cell.angle_gamma   90.00
#
_symmetry.space_group_name_H-M   'P 1'
#
loop_
_entity.id
_entity.type
_entity.pdbx_description
1 polymer ?
#
loop_
_entity_poly.entity_id
_entity_poly.type
_entity_poly.pdbx_seq_one_letter_code
_entity_poly.pdbx_strand_id
1 'polypeptide(L)'
;TMFPKTVRAAVLDGASDPNATSLDQGLAQAKGFEKQLDAFLANCSKRVSCAFHSNGDAAAALDELIIEIDKAPIVVEANRTPVTQGVMYTALAQAMYSDSLWPQLERALADAVDGDGAGLLGLYDEYYQRNPGGTYGNELEAFLAISCLDDPGPTSVAAVDEQIPVFIKAAKRFGASFAYGYSCALWPVPPVKRLEITGKGAGPIIVIGTTGDPATPIESSRKAAKALEGGVFLTVTAEQHTGYGLNPCVVSTVDRYLIDLKVPPANKVCS
;
A
#
# COMPACT_ATOMS: atom_id res chain seq x y z
N THR A 1 1.00 -24.51 6.68
CA THR A 1 2.43 -24.19 6.96
C THR A 1 3.29 -25.41 6.66
N MET A 2 4.45 -25.27 6.00
CA MET A 2 5.23 -26.43 5.52
C MET A 2 6.36 -26.90 6.46
N PHE A 3 7.07 -25.97 7.13
CA PHE A 3 8.26 -26.29 7.92
C PHE A 3 8.26 -25.67 9.33
N PRO A 4 7.25 -25.95 10.18
CA PRO A 4 7.14 -25.27 11.47
C PRO A 4 8.31 -25.55 12.42
N LYS A 5 8.90 -26.75 12.36
CA LYS A 5 9.99 -27.16 13.28
C LYS A 5 11.36 -26.53 12.98
N THR A 6 11.50 -25.83 11.86
CA THR A 6 12.76 -25.17 11.47
C THR A 6 12.75 -23.68 11.79
N VAL A 7 11.63 -23.14 12.27
CA VAL A 7 11.51 -21.73 12.63
C VAL A 7 12.11 -21.52 14.03
N ARG A 8 13.22 -20.79 14.13
CA ARG A 8 13.78 -20.35 15.42
C ARG A 8 13.00 -19.18 16.00
N ALA A 9 12.79 -18.16 15.17
CA ALA A 9 12.04 -16.95 15.46
C ALA A 9 11.59 -16.33 14.13
N ALA A 10 10.41 -15.73 14.08
CA ALA A 10 9.89 -15.06 12.90
C ALA A 10 9.10 -13.80 13.28
N VAL A 11 9.29 -12.75 12.50
CA VAL A 11 8.55 -11.50 12.59
C VAL A 11 7.96 -11.23 11.20
N LEU A 12 6.66 -10.97 11.16
CA LEU A 12 5.93 -10.60 9.94
C LEU A 12 5.48 -9.15 10.10
N ASP A 13 5.99 -8.24 9.27
CA ASP A 13 5.72 -6.81 9.36
C ASP A 13 4.97 -6.33 8.13
N GLY A 14 3.83 -5.65 8.34
CA GLY A 14 2.89 -5.34 7.26
C GLY A 14 2.25 -6.62 6.70
N ALA A 15 1.57 -7.39 7.55
CA ALA A 15 1.09 -8.72 7.18
C ALA A 15 -0.30 -8.70 6.50
N SER A 16 -0.41 -9.44 5.39
CA SER A 16 -1.67 -9.79 4.75
C SER A 16 -2.45 -10.85 5.55
N ASP A 17 -3.78 -10.73 5.60
CA ASP A 17 -4.66 -11.74 6.17
C ASP A 17 -4.63 -12.99 5.27
N PRO A 18 -4.07 -14.11 5.75
CA PRO A 18 -3.90 -15.30 4.92
C PRO A 18 -5.23 -15.97 4.56
N ASN A 19 -6.34 -15.62 5.22
CA ASN A 19 -7.66 -16.20 5.00
C ASN A 19 -8.60 -15.28 4.22
N ALA A 20 -8.18 -14.06 3.89
CA ALA A 20 -9.00 -13.13 3.13
C ALA A 20 -9.09 -13.54 1.65
N THR A 21 -10.26 -13.33 1.04
CA THR A 21 -10.39 -13.45 -0.42
C THR A 21 -9.62 -12.33 -1.11
N SER A 22 -9.28 -12.49 -2.38
CA SER A 22 -8.68 -11.42 -3.20
C SER A 22 -9.55 -10.14 -3.19
N LEU A 23 -10.88 -10.28 -3.24
CA LEU A 23 -11.79 -9.15 -3.14
C LEU A 23 -11.70 -8.45 -1.77
N ASP A 24 -11.70 -9.19 -0.67
CA ASP A 24 -11.57 -8.61 0.67
C ASP A 24 -10.24 -7.86 0.84
N GLN A 25 -9.15 -8.43 0.32
CA GLN A 25 -7.82 -7.82 0.34
C GLN A 25 -7.80 -6.53 -0.48
N GLY A 26 -8.27 -6.58 -1.72
CA GLY A 26 -8.34 -5.41 -2.60
C GLY A 26 -9.19 -4.28 -2.00
N LEU A 27 -10.37 -4.61 -1.44
CA LEU A 27 -11.23 -3.60 -0.80
C LEU A 27 -10.61 -3.01 0.46
N ALA A 28 -9.89 -3.82 1.25
CA ALA A 28 -9.17 -3.33 2.42
C ALA A 28 -8.04 -2.37 2.00
N GLN A 29 -7.28 -2.72 0.98
CA GLN A 29 -6.19 -1.91 0.45
C GLN A 29 -6.71 -0.59 -0.16
N ALA A 30 -7.74 -0.63 -1.00
CA ALA A 30 -8.35 0.58 -1.57
C ALA A 30 -8.80 1.57 -0.47
N LYS A 31 -9.43 1.06 0.60
CA LYS A 31 -9.80 1.86 1.78
C LYS A 31 -8.59 2.37 2.56
N GLY A 32 -7.53 1.56 2.66
CA GLY A 32 -6.28 1.93 3.31
C GLY A 32 -5.61 3.13 2.62
N PHE A 33 -5.43 3.05 1.31
CA PHE A 33 -4.89 4.15 0.50
C PHE A 33 -5.79 5.40 0.52
N GLU A 34 -7.12 5.25 0.45
CA GLU A 34 -8.05 6.38 0.60
C GLU A 34 -7.89 7.07 1.96
N LYS A 35 -7.86 6.28 3.05
CA LYS A 35 -7.69 6.80 4.40
C LYS A 35 -6.36 7.54 4.57
N GLN A 36 -5.29 7.00 3.99
CA GLN A 36 -3.96 7.63 4.05
C GLN A 36 -3.92 8.94 3.29
N LEU A 37 -4.57 8.99 2.12
CA LEU A 37 -4.71 10.22 1.34
C LEU A 37 -5.56 11.25 2.06
N ASP A 38 -6.66 10.85 2.69
CA ASP A 38 -7.46 11.74 3.53
C ASP A 38 -6.66 12.28 4.73
N ALA A 39 -5.78 11.46 5.33
CA ALA A 39 -4.89 11.89 6.40
C ALA A 39 -3.87 12.93 5.90
N PHE A 40 -3.25 12.70 4.74
CA PHE A 40 -2.37 13.66 4.07
C PHE A 40 -3.08 14.99 3.80
N LEU A 41 -4.25 14.95 3.15
CA LEU A 41 -5.01 16.14 2.78
C LEU A 41 -5.47 16.91 4.02
N ALA A 42 -5.94 16.21 5.06
CA ALA A 42 -6.32 16.84 6.32
C ALA A 42 -5.12 17.46 7.05
N ASN A 43 -3.92 16.86 6.98
CA ASN A 43 -2.69 17.46 7.50
C ASN A 43 -2.33 18.73 6.73
N CYS A 44 -2.33 18.64 5.40
CA CYS A 44 -1.98 19.74 4.51
C CYS A 44 -2.93 20.94 4.69
N SER A 45 -4.25 20.71 4.71
CA SER A 45 -5.27 21.74 4.96
C SER A 45 -5.12 22.46 6.31
N LYS A 46 -4.56 21.81 7.33
CA LYS A 46 -4.36 22.42 8.65
C LYS A 46 -3.05 23.20 8.76
N ARG A 47 -2.08 22.90 7.90
CA ARG A 47 -0.73 23.43 7.97
C ARG A 47 -0.54 24.48 6.88
N VAL A 48 -0.51 25.75 7.28
CA VAL A 48 -0.28 26.88 6.37
C VAL A 48 1.05 26.77 5.60
N SER A 49 2.04 26.04 6.14
CA SER A 49 3.29 25.76 5.44
C SER A 49 3.22 24.62 4.41
N CYS A 50 2.08 23.95 4.25
CA CYS A 50 1.88 22.98 3.17
C CYS A 50 1.87 23.70 1.82
N ALA A 51 2.69 23.26 0.87
CA ALA A 51 2.73 23.89 -0.45
C ALA A 51 1.39 23.79 -1.19
N PHE A 52 0.67 22.68 -1.00
CA PHE A 52 -0.67 22.45 -1.55
C PHE A 52 -1.81 22.81 -0.58
N HIS A 53 -1.57 23.74 0.36
CA HIS A 53 -2.55 24.11 1.40
C HIS A 53 -3.92 24.51 0.84
N SER A 54 -3.97 25.09 -0.37
CA SER A 54 -5.19 25.37 -1.13
C SER A 54 -6.27 26.07 -0.30
N ASN A 55 -5.87 27.15 0.39
CA ASN A 55 -6.71 27.93 1.30
C ASN A 55 -7.41 27.11 2.40
N GLY A 56 -6.80 26.01 2.81
CA GLY A 56 -7.33 25.09 3.82
C GLY A 56 -8.22 24.00 3.25
N ASP A 57 -8.37 23.89 1.93
CA ASP A 57 -9.20 22.88 1.26
C ASP A 57 -8.41 22.08 0.21
N ALA A 58 -7.34 21.41 0.65
CA ALA A 58 -6.52 20.55 -0.19
C ALA A 58 -7.33 19.42 -0.82
N ALA A 59 -8.38 18.93 -0.15
CA ALA A 59 -9.19 17.82 -0.66
C ALA A 59 -10.03 18.20 -1.88
N ALA A 60 -10.70 19.36 -1.85
CA ALA A 60 -11.44 19.85 -3.02
C ALA A 60 -10.48 20.22 -4.16
N ALA A 61 -9.35 20.85 -3.84
CA ALA A 61 -8.34 21.19 -4.84
C ALA A 61 -7.75 19.95 -5.54
N LEU A 62 -7.53 18.86 -4.80
CA LEU A 62 -7.08 17.60 -5.40
C LEU A 62 -8.14 17.02 -6.35
N ASP A 63 -9.41 17.01 -5.92
CA ASP A 63 -10.51 16.47 -6.75
C ASP A 63 -10.66 17.28 -8.05
N GLU A 64 -10.51 18.60 -8.00
CA GLU A 64 -10.50 19.47 -9.18
C GLU A 64 -9.29 19.20 -10.08
N LEU A 65 -8.09 19.12 -9.50
CA LEU A 65 -6.86 18.84 -10.25
C LEU A 65 -6.92 17.49 -10.99
N ILE A 66 -7.48 16.46 -10.37
CA ILE A 66 -7.70 15.13 -11.00
C ILE A 66 -8.59 15.25 -12.25
N ILE A 67 -9.63 16.08 -12.20
CA ILE A 67 -10.56 16.32 -13.32
C ILE A 67 -9.86 17.12 -14.43
N GLU A 68 -9.10 18.16 -14.08
CA GLU A 68 -8.41 19.00 -15.06
C GLU A 68 -7.29 18.23 -15.78
N ILE A 69 -6.52 17.41 -15.06
CA ILE A 69 -5.48 16.55 -15.66
C ILE A 69 -6.08 15.49 -16.59
N ASP A 70 -7.30 14.99 -16.31
CA ASP A 70 -7.99 14.06 -17.22
C ASP A 70 -8.38 14.73 -18.55
N LYS A 71 -8.84 15.98 -18.48
CA LYS A 71 -9.17 16.78 -19.68
C LYS A 71 -7.94 17.21 -20.46
N ALA A 72 -6.88 17.60 -19.76
CA ALA A 72 -5.65 18.15 -20.33
C ALA A 72 -4.42 17.60 -19.58
N PRO A 73 -3.90 16.42 -20.00
CA PRO A 73 -2.70 15.84 -19.41
C PRO A 73 -1.48 16.77 -19.50
N ILE A 74 -0.66 16.80 -18.45
CA ILE A 74 0.51 17.67 -18.38
C ILE A 74 1.70 16.99 -19.07
N VAL A 75 2.24 17.62 -20.11
CA VAL A 75 3.44 17.13 -20.81
C VAL A 75 4.69 17.70 -20.15
N VAL A 76 5.48 16.85 -19.49
CA VAL A 76 6.74 17.25 -18.84
C VAL A 76 7.90 17.25 -19.85
N GLU A 77 8.02 16.18 -20.64
CA GLU A 77 9.04 16.01 -21.68
C GLU A 77 8.45 15.28 -22.88
N ALA A 78 8.91 15.61 -24.10
CA ALA A 78 8.34 15.08 -25.34
C ALA A 78 8.51 13.56 -25.52
N ASN A 79 9.50 12.94 -24.88
CA ASN A 79 9.80 11.51 -24.95
C ASN A 79 9.32 10.73 -23.71
N ARG A 80 8.55 11.37 -22.83
CA ARG A 80 8.01 10.77 -21.61
C ARG A 80 6.49 10.66 -21.70
N THR A 81 5.92 9.78 -20.88
CA THR A 81 4.46 9.77 -20.71
C THR A 81 4.02 11.11 -20.15
N PRO A 82 2.92 11.70 -20.66
CA PRO A 82 2.30 12.82 -19.98
C PRO A 82 1.77 12.38 -18.61
N VAL A 83 1.66 13.33 -17.69
CA VAL A 83 0.93 13.13 -16.44
C VAL A 83 -0.55 13.13 -16.78
N THR A 84 -1.11 11.93 -16.92
CA THR A 84 -2.54 11.66 -17.05
C THR A 84 -3.14 11.39 -15.67
N GLN A 85 -4.46 11.24 -15.60
CA GLN A 85 -5.14 10.82 -14.38
C GLN A 85 -4.56 9.50 -13.82
N GLY A 86 -4.24 8.53 -14.69
CA GLY A 86 -3.63 7.26 -14.29
C GLY A 86 -2.23 7.45 -13.67
N VAL A 87 -1.39 8.29 -14.29
CA VAL A 87 -0.06 8.62 -13.76
C VAL A 87 -0.19 9.30 -12.39
N MET A 88 -1.11 10.25 -12.27
CA MET A 88 -1.39 10.96 -11.02
C MET A 88 -1.84 10.00 -9.92
N TYR A 89 -2.75 9.05 -10.19
CA TYR A 89 -3.17 8.07 -9.18
C TYR A 89 -2.03 7.18 -8.70
N THR A 90 -1.15 6.74 -9.60
CA THR A 90 0.03 5.97 -9.19
C THR A 90 1.01 6.82 -8.36
N ALA A 91 1.22 8.09 -8.73
CA ALA A 91 2.03 9.02 -7.95
C ALA A 91 1.45 9.26 -6.54
N LEU A 92 0.13 9.44 -6.44
CA LEU A 92 -0.57 9.53 -5.16
C LEU A 92 -0.37 8.25 -4.34
N ALA A 93 -0.56 7.08 -4.94
CA ALA A 93 -0.36 5.80 -4.28
C ALA A 93 1.08 5.65 -3.75
N GLN A 94 2.10 6.00 -4.56
CA GLN A 94 3.50 5.98 -4.12
C GLN A 94 3.71 6.79 -2.85
N ALA A 95 3.23 8.04 -2.84
CA ALA A 95 3.37 8.93 -1.70
C ALA A 95 2.63 8.45 -0.43
N MET A 96 1.64 7.57 -0.56
CA MET A 96 0.91 7.02 0.60
C MET A 96 1.71 5.97 1.37
N TYR A 97 2.73 5.35 0.75
CA TYR A 97 3.54 4.32 1.43
C TYR A 97 4.25 4.84 2.69
N SER A 98 4.60 6.13 2.73
CA SER A 98 5.23 6.75 3.90
C SER A 98 4.99 8.25 3.92
N ASP A 99 4.68 8.78 5.10
CA ASP A 99 4.60 10.21 5.36
C ASP A 99 5.91 11.00 5.04
N SER A 100 7.04 10.31 4.95
CA SER A 100 8.31 10.90 4.48
C SER A 100 8.23 11.42 3.04
N LEU A 101 7.31 10.89 2.22
CA LEU A 101 7.06 11.32 0.84
C LEU A 101 6.05 12.48 0.76
N TRP A 102 5.32 12.78 1.84
CA TRP A 102 4.29 13.82 1.82
C TRP A 102 4.83 15.19 1.44
N PRO A 103 5.99 15.68 1.95
CA PRO A 103 6.52 16.97 1.50
C PRO A 103 6.85 17.03 0.01
N GLN A 104 7.24 15.91 -0.62
CA GLN A 104 7.44 15.82 -2.07
C GLN A 104 6.09 15.91 -2.79
N LEU A 105 5.07 15.20 -2.30
CA LEU A 105 3.73 15.26 -2.87
C LEU A 105 3.11 16.66 -2.75
N GLU A 106 3.29 17.36 -1.63
CA GLU A 106 2.79 18.74 -1.44
C GLU A 106 3.29 19.68 -2.53
N ARG A 107 4.60 19.61 -2.85
CA ARG A 107 5.18 20.43 -3.91
C ARG A 107 4.69 19.97 -5.27
N ALA A 108 4.72 18.66 -5.53
CA ALA A 108 4.28 18.10 -6.81
C ALA A 108 2.82 18.46 -7.16
N LEU A 109 1.92 18.50 -6.17
CA LEU A 109 0.53 18.91 -6.38
C LEU A 109 0.40 20.42 -6.61
N ALA A 110 1.16 21.24 -5.88
CA ALA A 110 1.17 22.69 -6.08
C ALA A 110 1.71 23.06 -7.48
N ASP A 111 2.84 22.46 -7.87
CA ASP A 111 3.46 22.66 -9.18
C ASP A 111 2.52 22.19 -10.32
N ALA A 112 1.79 21.10 -10.11
CA ALA A 112 0.84 20.57 -11.10
C ALA A 112 -0.36 21.51 -11.33
N VAL A 113 -0.81 22.25 -10.32
CA VAL A 113 -1.83 23.31 -10.51
C VAL A 113 -1.32 24.40 -11.44
N ASP A 114 -0.02 24.71 -11.40
CA ASP A 114 0.64 25.68 -12.27
C ASP A 114 1.10 25.08 -13.62
N GLY A 115 0.73 23.82 -13.90
CA GLY A 115 1.02 23.12 -15.15
C GLY A 115 2.38 22.44 -15.21
N ASP A 116 3.08 22.28 -14.08
CA ASP A 116 4.32 21.50 -13.98
C ASP A 116 4.08 20.13 -13.33
N GLY A 117 4.11 19.08 -14.15
CA GLY A 117 3.88 17.69 -13.73
C GLY A 117 5.14 16.95 -13.29
N ALA A 118 6.32 17.58 -13.26
CA ALA A 118 7.59 16.88 -13.07
C ALA A 118 7.64 16.11 -11.73
N GLY A 119 7.14 16.70 -10.65
CA GLY A 119 7.09 16.05 -9.33
C GLY A 119 6.18 14.82 -9.31
N LEU A 120 5.02 14.89 -9.96
CA LEU A 120 4.10 13.75 -10.08
C LEU A 120 4.69 12.64 -10.94
N LEU A 121 5.35 13.00 -12.05
CA LEU A 121 6.05 12.03 -12.89
C LEU A 121 7.22 11.37 -12.15
N GLY A 122 7.90 12.10 -11.26
CA GLY A 122 8.94 11.55 -10.39
C GLY A 122 8.42 10.48 -9.42
N LEU A 123 7.32 10.75 -8.71
CA LEU A 123 6.66 9.77 -7.83
C LEU A 123 6.15 8.55 -8.62
N TYR A 124 5.65 8.77 -9.84
CA TYR A 124 5.29 7.68 -10.75
C TYR A 124 6.50 6.81 -11.10
N ASP A 125 7.63 7.42 -11.44
CA ASP A 125 8.87 6.71 -11.76
C ASP A 125 9.39 5.89 -10.57
N GLU A 126 9.32 6.45 -9.36
CA GLU A 126 9.68 5.75 -8.12
C GLU A 126 8.84 4.47 -7.93
N TYR A 127 7.52 4.55 -8.14
CA TYR A 127 6.63 3.39 -8.04
C TYR A 127 7.03 2.26 -8.98
N TYR A 128 7.42 2.59 -10.22
CA TYR A 128 7.83 1.63 -11.23
C TYR A 128 9.33 1.28 -11.19
N GLN A 129 10.08 1.79 -10.21
CA GLN A 129 11.54 1.63 -10.13
C GLN A 129 12.27 2.06 -11.41
N ARG A 130 11.77 3.12 -12.05
CA ARG A 130 12.35 3.66 -13.28
C ARG A 130 13.55 4.54 -12.93
N ASN A 131 14.73 4.16 -13.40
CA ASN A 131 15.95 4.96 -13.25
C ASN A 131 16.00 6.10 -14.28
N PRO A 132 16.82 7.16 -14.05
CA PRO A 132 16.96 8.28 -15.00
C PRO A 132 17.35 7.85 -16.42
N GLY A 133 18.11 6.75 -16.57
CA GLY A 133 18.48 6.18 -17.87
C GLY A 133 17.35 5.44 -18.61
N GLY A 134 16.14 5.36 -18.04
CA GLY A 134 14.98 4.68 -18.63
C GLY A 134 14.95 3.17 -18.46
N THR A 135 15.87 2.61 -17.67
CA THR A 135 15.81 1.20 -17.23
C THR A 135 14.85 1.05 -16.05
N TYR A 136 14.25 -0.12 -15.89
CA TYR A 136 13.32 -0.44 -14.82
C TYR A 136 13.87 -1.58 -13.95
N GLY A 137 13.51 -1.58 -12.66
CA GLY A 137 13.53 -2.80 -11.87
C GLY A 137 12.48 -3.80 -12.35
N ASN A 138 12.51 -5.03 -11.84
CA ASN A 138 11.56 -6.08 -12.24
C ASN A 138 10.54 -6.44 -11.15
N GLU A 139 10.43 -5.63 -10.11
CA GLU A 139 9.59 -5.92 -8.94
C GLU A 139 8.13 -6.09 -9.33
N LEU A 140 7.55 -5.16 -10.10
CA LEU A 140 6.13 -5.21 -10.45
C LEU A 140 5.80 -6.32 -11.46
N GLU A 141 6.74 -6.68 -12.33
CA GLU A 141 6.59 -7.83 -13.23
C GLU A 141 6.59 -9.14 -12.45
N ALA A 142 7.51 -9.28 -11.50
CA ALA A 142 7.58 -10.43 -10.61
C ALA A 142 6.35 -10.50 -9.69
N PHE A 143 5.95 -9.37 -9.09
CA PHE A 143 4.75 -9.25 -8.27
C PHE A 143 3.54 -9.77 -9.03
N LEU A 144 3.31 -9.29 -10.26
CA LEU A 144 2.18 -9.74 -11.05
C LEU A 144 2.22 -11.24 -11.33
N ALA A 145 3.37 -11.76 -11.77
CA ALA A 145 3.52 -13.18 -12.09
C ALA A 145 3.30 -14.09 -10.87
N ILE A 146 3.74 -13.66 -9.69
CA ILE A 146 3.57 -14.41 -8.43
C ILE A 146 2.12 -14.31 -7.96
N SER A 147 1.54 -13.11 -7.91
CA SER A 147 0.18 -12.88 -7.42
C SER A 147 -0.88 -13.63 -8.25
N CYS A 148 -0.73 -13.69 -9.57
CA CYS A 148 -1.66 -14.45 -10.40
C CYS A 148 -1.59 -15.97 -10.18
N LEU A 149 -0.51 -16.48 -9.59
CA LEU A 149 -0.43 -17.89 -9.19
C LEU A 149 -0.95 -18.11 -7.77
N ASP A 150 -0.66 -17.21 -6.84
CA ASP A 150 -0.97 -17.40 -5.41
C ASP A 150 -2.44 -17.06 -5.05
N ASP A 151 -2.98 -15.97 -5.61
CA ASP A 151 -4.34 -15.50 -5.34
C ASP A 151 -4.87 -14.71 -6.55
N PRO A 152 -5.24 -15.38 -7.66
CA PRO A 152 -5.56 -14.71 -8.93
C PRO A 152 -6.79 -13.80 -8.88
N GLY A 153 -7.61 -13.89 -7.84
CA GLY A 153 -8.89 -13.21 -7.78
C GLY A 153 -9.81 -13.62 -8.95
N PRO A 154 -10.51 -12.67 -9.58
CA PRO A 154 -11.33 -12.94 -10.76
C PRO A 154 -10.48 -13.43 -11.95
N THR A 155 -10.86 -14.57 -12.53
CA THR A 155 -10.14 -15.18 -13.67
C THR A 155 -10.83 -14.96 -15.02
N SER A 156 -11.69 -13.94 -15.14
CA SER A 156 -12.33 -13.55 -16.40
C SER A 156 -12.62 -12.04 -16.41
N VAL A 157 -12.64 -11.44 -17.59
CA VAL A 157 -12.94 -10.00 -17.76
C VAL A 157 -14.28 -9.64 -17.14
N ALA A 158 -15.34 -10.43 -17.39
CA ALA A 158 -16.66 -10.19 -16.83
C ALA A 158 -16.67 -10.22 -15.29
N ALA A 159 -15.89 -11.13 -14.67
CA ALA A 159 -15.80 -11.22 -13.22
C ALA A 159 -15.01 -10.05 -12.61
N VAL A 160 -14.03 -9.49 -13.34
CA VAL A 160 -13.38 -8.22 -12.95
C VAL A 160 -14.41 -7.08 -13.02
N ASP A 161 -15.15 -6.99 -14.13
CA ASP A 161 -16.11 -5.91 -14.36
C ASP A 161 -17.22 -5.86 -13.29
N GLU A 162 -17.69 -7.03 -12.83
CA GLU A 162 -18.67 -7.16 -11.74
C GLU A 162 -18.18 -6.57 -10.41
N GLN A 163 -16.87 -6.51 -10.17
CA GLN A 163 -16.30 -5.98 -8.92
C GLN A 163 -16.13 -4.46 -8.96
N ILE A 164 -16.04 -3.84 -10.15
CA ILE A 164 -15.75 -2.39 -10.28
C ILE A 164 -16.69 -1.51 -9.44
N PRO A 165 -18.04 -1.68 -9.48
CA PRO A 165 -18.92 -0.83 -8.70
C PRO A 165 -18.73 -0.98 -7.19
N VAL A 166 -18.28 -2.15 -6.72
CA VAL A 166 -18.03 -2.43 -5.31
C VAL A 166 -16.81 -1.65 -4.82
N PHE A 167 -15.74 -1.64 -5.61
CA PHE A 167 -14.52 -0.89 -5.33
C PHE A 167 -14.74 0.62 -5.37
N ILE A 168 -15.41 1.14 -6.40
CA ILE A 168 -15.75 2.58 -6.51
C ILE A 168 -16.55 3.05 -5.30
N LYS A 169 -17.50 2.22 -4.82
CA LYS A 169 -18.25 2.53 -3.60
C LYS A 169 -17.39 2.49 -2.33
N ALA A 170 -16.35 1.68 -2.31
CA ALA A 170 -15.51 1.44 -1.13
C ALA A 170 -14.48 2.56 -0.89
N ALA A 171 -13.98 3.18 -1.95
CA ALA A 171 -12.97 4.25 -1.89
C ALA A 171 -13.25 5.29 -2.98
N LYS A 172 -13.44 6.54 -2.57
CA LYS A 172 -13.91 7.64 -3.44
C LYS A 172 -12.96 7.89 -4.62
N ARG A 173 -11.65 7.96 -4.35
CA ARG A 173 -10.62 8.30 -5.31
C ARG A 173 -9.91 7.06 -5.80
N PHE A 174 -9.52 6.17 -4.89
CA PHE A 174 -8.74 4.99 -5.24
C PHE A 174 -9.56 3.79 -5.73
N GLY A 175 -10.87 3.76 -5.49
CA GLY A 175 -11.71 2.60 -5.78
C GLY A 175 -11.58 2.13 -7.24
N ALA A 176 -11.73 3.05 -8.19
CA ALA A 176 -11.57 2.73 -9.61
C ALA A 176 -10.18 2.15 -9.93
N SER A 177 -9.11 2.77 -9.45
CA SER A 177 -7.73 2.34 -9.72
C SER A 177 -7.41 0.94 -9.18
N PHE A 178 -8.01 0.53 -8.07
CA PHE A 178 -7.89 -0.83 -7.53
C PHE A 178 -8.82 -1.85 -8.19
N ALA A 179 -9.86 -1.40 -8.89
CA ALA A 179 -10.82 -2.29 -9.54
C ALA A 179 -10.32 -2.87 -10.87
N TYR A 180 -9.57 -2.08 -11.64
CA TYR A 180 -9.16 -2.43 -13.01
C TYR A 180 -7.92 -3.33 -13.01
N GLY A 181 -8.09 -4.60 -12.63
CA GLY A 181 -7.04 -5.62 -12.59
C GLY A 181 -7.30 -6.78 -13.55
N TYR A 182 -7.08 -6.60 -14.86
CA TYR A 182 -7.33 -7.65 -15.86
C TYR A 182 -6.18 -8.65 -16.04
N SER A 183 -5.00 -8.36 -15.49
CA SER A 183 -3.80 -9.15 -15.74
C SER A 183 -3.95 -10.63 -15.32
N CYS A 184 -4.49 -10.89 -14.12
CA CYS A 184 -4.72 -12.27 -13.68
C CYS A 184 -5.91 -12.93 -14.38
N ALA A 185 -6.90 -12.16 -14.83
CA ALA A 185 -7.99 -12.65 -15.66
C ALA A 185 -7.55 -13.15 -17.04
N LEU A 186 -6.40 -12.65 -17.53
CA LEU A 186 -5.79 -13.01 -18.81
C LEU A 186 -4.53 -13.87 -18.64
N TRP A 187 -4.20 -14.30 -17.42
CA TRP A 187 -2.97 -15.01 -17.15
C TRP A 187 -2.99 -16.44 -17.72
N PRO A 188 -1.99 -16.86 -18.49
CA PRO A 188 -2.05 -18.12 -19.24
C PRO A 188 -1.72 -19.36 -18.40
N VAL A 189 -1.25 -19.18 -17.16
CA VAL A 189 -0.81 -20.25 -16.27
C VAL A 189 -1.84 -20.41 -15.14
N PRO A 190 -2.29 -21.64 -14.82
CA PRO A 190 -3.25 -21.85 -13.75
C PRO A 190 -2.66 -21.51 -12.38
N PRO A 191 -3.50 -21.09 -11.41
CA PRO A 191 -3.04 -20.79 -10.06
C PRO A 191 -2.56 -22.04 -9.32
N VAL A 192 -1.67 -21.83 -8.36
CA VAL A 192 -1.23 -22.89 -7.45
C VAL A 192 -2.22 -23.06 -6.30
N LYS A 193 -2.15 -24.20 -5.62
CA LYS A 193 -3.01 -24.47 -4.47
C LYS A 193 -2.63 -23.55 -3.31
N ARG A 194 -3.56 -22.67 -2.89
CA ARG A 194 -3.41 -21.86 -1.68
C ARG A 194 -3.18 -22.74 -0.46
N LEU A 195 -2.14 -22.40 0.31
CA LEU A 195 -1.79 -23.11 1.52
C LEU A 195 -2.59 -22.59 2.71
N GLU A 196 -3.02 -23.49 3.59
CA GLU A 196 -3.56 -23.09 4.89
C GLU A 196 -2.42 -22.63 5.80
N ILE A 197 -2.52 -21.39 6.29
CA ILE A 197 -1.53 -20.78 7.17
C ILE A 197 -2.02 -20.88 8.60
N THR A 198 -1.35 -21.73 9.39
CA THR A 198 -1.72 -21.98 10.80
C THR A 198 -0.60 -21.69 11.79
N GLY A 199 0.66 -21.65 11.33
CA GLY A 199 1.82 -21.53 12.22
C GLY A 199 1.99 -22.67 13.24
N LYS A 200 1.20 -23.75 13.14
CA LYS A 200 1.15 -24.82 14.13
C LYS A 200 2.52 -25.43 14.42
N GLY A 201 2.93 -25.40 15.69
CA GLY A 201 4.22 -25.91 16.14
C GLY A 201 5.44 -25.07 15.79
N ALA A 202 5.28 -23.84 15.29
CA ALA A 202 6.39 -22.91 15.01
C ALA A 202 6.83 -22.07 16.21
N GLY A 203 6.10 -22.16 17.34
CA GLY A 203 6.31 -21.28 18.49
C GLY A 203 5.74 -19.88 18.28
N PRO A 204 6.10 -18.92 19.15
CA PRO A 204 5.64 -17.54 19.04
C PRO A 204 6.12 -16.90 17.73
N ILE A 205 5.25 -16.18 17.03
CA ILE A 205 5.59 -15.39 15.82
C ILE A 205 5.06 -13.97 16.04
N ILE A 206 5.93 -12.96 15.98
CA ILE A 206 5.48 -11.57 16.09
C ILE A 206 4.86 -11.14 14.76
N VAL A 207 3.70 -10.49 14.82
CA VAL A 207 3.07 -9.84 13.67
C VAL A 207 2.91 -8.36 13.98
N ILE A 208 3.54 -7.51 13.19
CA ILE A 208 3.51 -6.06 13.33
C ILE A 208 2.41 -5.50 12.43
N GLY A 209 1.58 -4.63 12.99
CA GLY A 209 0.63 -3.81 12.22
C GLY A 209 0.81 -2.34 12.52
N THR A 210 0.92 -1.53 11.47
CA THR A 210 1.08 -0.07 11.57
C THR A 210 -0.27 0.65 11.45
N THR A 211 -0.52 1.66 12.28
CA THR A 211 -1.85 2.32 12.38
C THR A 211 -2.33 3.00 11.10
N GLY A 212 -1.40 3.55 10.33
CA GLY A 212 -1.61 4.21 9.04
C GLY A 212 -1.07 3.43 7.86
N ASP A 213 -0.99 2.10 7.95
CA ASP A 213 -0.57 1.27 6.82
C ASP A 213 -1.64 1.26 5.72
N PRO A 214 -1.37 1.81 4.52
CA PRO A 214 -2.35 1.79 3.43
C PRO A 214 -2.37 0.45 2.69
N ALA A 215 -1.24 -0.24 2.61
CA ALA A 215 -1.03 -1.40 1.75
C ALA A 215 -1.49 -2.69 2.42
N THR A 216 -1.17 -2.84 3.70
CA THR A 216 -1.63 -3.92 4.58
C THR A 216 -2.26 -3.34 5.84
N PRO A 217 -3.52 -2.85 5.76
CA PRO A 217 -4.18 -2.18 6.88
C PRO A 217 -4.10 -2.98 8.17
N ILE A 218 -3.95 -2.29 9.32
CA ILE A 218 -3.69 -2.92 10.63
C ILE A 218 -4.59 -4.13 10.98
N GLU A 219 -5.85 -4.12 10.55
CA GLU A 219 -6.78 -5.24 10.77
C GLU A 219 -6.40 -6.51 9.99
N SER A 220 -5.77 -6.36 8.83
CA SER A 220 -5.14 -7.47 8.08
C SER A 220 -4.06 -8.14 8.94
N SER A 221 -3.15 -7.35 9.50
CA SER A 221 -2.08 -7.85 10.37
C SER A 221 -2.63 -8.47 11.66
N ARG A 222 -3.72 -7.90 12.23
CA ARG A 222 -4.40 -8.50 13.38
C ARG A 222 -4.98 -9.88 13.07
N LYS A 223 -5.62 -10.03 11.90
CA LYS A 223 -6.16 -11.32 11.45
C LYS A 223 -5.05 -12.32 11.13
N ALA A 224 -3.94 -11.87 10.53
CA ALA A 224 -2.76 -12.69 10.31
C ALA A 224 -2.18 -13.22 11.64
N ALA A 225 -2.07 -12.37 12.66
CA ALA A 225 -1.66 -12.81 14.00
C ALA A 225 -2.62 -13.86 14.57
N LYS A 226 -3.93 -13.66 14.43
CA LYS A 226 -4.96 -14.59 14.92
C LYS A 226 -4.95 -15.94 14.18
N ALA A 227 -4.55 -15.96 12.90
CA ALA A 227 -4.45 -17.19 12.11
C ALA A 227 -3.30 -18.11 12.56
N LEU A 228 -2.32 -17.57 13.30
CA LEU A 228 -1.17 -18.31 13.78
C LEU A 228 -1.41 -18.85 15.21
N GLU A 229 -1.15 -20.14 15.43
CA GLU A 229 -1.27 -20.82 16.74
C GLU A 229 -0.50 -20.09 17.86
N GLY A 230 0.64 -19.47 17.52
CA GLY A 230 1.48 -18.68 18.41
C GLY A 230 1.61 -17.20 17.98
N GLY A 231 0.65 -16.65 17.25
CA GLY A 231 0.74 -15.27 16.78
C GLY A 231 0.70 -14.24 17.92
N VAL A 232 1.63 -13.29 17.88
CA VAL A 232 1.76 -12.20 18.86
C VAL A 232 1.67 -10.87 18.14
N PHE A 233 0.56 -10.17 18.33
CA PHE A 233 0.32 -8.89 17.67
C PHE A 233 1.03 -7.72 18.37
N LEU A 234 1.75 -6.92 17.59
CA LEU A 234 2.46 -5.70 18.00
C LEU A 234 1.94 -4.52 17.16
N THR A 235 1.46 -3.46 17.81
CA THR A 235 1.05 -2.24 17.12
C THR A 235 2.21 -1.26 17.03
N VAL A 236 2.40 -0.65 15.86
CA VAL A 236 3.27 0.52 15.66
C VAL A 236 2.42 1.73 15.27
N THR A 237 2.55 2.83 16.00
CA THR A 237 1.86 4.08 15.68
C THR A 237 2.69 4.88 14.68
N ALA A 238 2.30 4.85 13.41
CA ALA A 238 2.91 5.61 12.31
C ALA A 238 1.97 5.70 11.10
N GLU A 239 2.29 6.59 10.16
CA GLU A 239 1.58 6.80 8.89
C GLU A 239 2.43 6.24 7.73
N GLN A 240 2.59 4.92 7.67
CA GLN A 240 3.35 4.24 6.62
C GLN A 240 3.03 2.74 6.53
N HIS A 241 3.44 2.12 5.42
CA HIS A 241 3.52 0.68 5.29
C HIS A 241 4.71 0.11 6.08
N THR A 242 4.50 -1.01 6.79
CA THR A 242 5.47 -1.65 7.71
C THR A 242 5.84 -0.78 8.92
N GLY A 243 6.56 -1.34 9.90
CA GLY A 243 6.76 -0.70 11.21
C GLY A 243 8.09 -0.95 11.92
N TYR A 244 8.85 -1.97 11.54
CA TYR A 244 10.16 -2.24 12.14
C TYR A 244 11.18 -1.17 11.73
N GLY A 245 12.01 -0.74 12.69
CA GLY A 245 13.02 0.31 12.47
C GLY A 245 12.56 1.74 12.75
N LEU A 246 11.25 2.00 12.93
CA LEU A 246 10.72 3.36 13.01
C LEU A 246 10.99 4.09 14.32
N ASN A 247 11.04 3.36 15.44
CA ASN A 247 11.32 3.95 16.74
C ASN A 247 12.08 2.98 17.66
N PRO A 248 12.74 3.49 18.72
CA PRO A 248 13.48 2.64 19.66
C PRO A 248 12.62 1.58 20.35
N CYS A 249 11.31 1.80 20.52
CA CYS A 249 10.41 0.81 21.13
C CYS A 249 10.25 -0.43 20.25
N VAL A 250 9.92 -0.26 18.96
CA VAL A 250 9.72 -1.40 18.05
C VAL A 250 11.04 -2.12 17.80
N VAL A 251 12.13 -1.38 17.60
CA VAL A 251 13.49 -1.94 17.43
C VAL A 251 13.88 -2.80 18.61
N SER A 252 13.88 -2.25 19.83
CA SER A 252 14.23 -3.02 21.04
C SER A 252 13.27 -4.17 21.35
N THR A 253 12.02 -4.10 20.89
CA THR A 253 11.04 -5.18 21.08
C THR A 253 11.35 -6.35 20.16
N VAL A 254 11.52 -6.07 18.87
CA VAL A 254 11.83 -7.07 17.84
C VAL A 254 13.20 -7.69 18.08
N ASP A 255 14.22 -6.88 18.39
CA ASP A 255 15.59 -7.36 18.61
C ASP A 255 15.66 -8.32 19.81
N ARG A 256 14.98 -8.02 20.92
CA ARG A 256 14.93 -8.94 22.08
C ARG A 256 14.23 -10.25 21.75
N TYR A 257 13.26 -10.25 20.86
CA TYR A 257 12.63 -11.48 20.41
C TYR A 257 13.55 -12.25 19.46
N LEU A 258 14.14 -11.60 18.47
CA LEU A 258 15.04 -12.24 17.51
C LEU A 258 16.33 -12.76 18.16
N ILE A 259 16.90 -12.04 19.13
CA ILE A 259 18.16 -12.40 19.79
C ILE A 259 17.90 -13.34 20.97
N ASP A 260 17.08 -12.92 21.93
CA ASP A 260 16.89 -13.62 23.22
C ASP A 260 15.64 -14.52 23.27
N LEU A 261 14.83 -14.58 22.21
CA LEU A 261 13.51 -15.24 22.21
C LEU A 261 12.54 -14.67 23.27
N LYS A 262 12.73 -13.41 23.68
CA LYS A 262 11.85 -12.71 24.62
C LYS A 262 10.63 -12.16 23.90
N VAL A 263 9.54 -12.89 23.99
CA VAL A 263 8.23 -12.50 23.42
C VAL A 263 7.68 -11.25 24.14
N PRO A 264 7.20 -10.22 23.41
CA PRO A 264 6.56 -9.07 24.04
C PRO A 264 5.23 -9.44 24.71
N PRO A 265 4.75 -8.63 25.67
CA PRO A 265 3.39 -8.76 26.16
C PRO A 265 2.39 -8.61 24.99
N ALA A 266 1.28 -9.33 25.08
CA ALA A 266 0.21 -9.25 24.09
C ALA A 266 -0.30 -7.81 23.94
N ASN A 267 -0.61 -7.41 22.70
CA ASN A 267 -1.12 -6.07 22.35
C ASN A 267 -0.19 -4.92 22.78
N LYS A 268 1.12 -5.16 22.81
CA LYS A 268 2.09 -4.07 22.99
C LYS A 268 1.90 -3.03 21.90
N VAL A 269 2.02 -1.76 22.28
CA VAL A 269 2.02 -0.61 21.37
C VAL A 269 3.38 0.05 21.45
N CYS A 270 3.95 0.39 20.30
CA CYS A 270 5.14 1.21 20.17
C CYS A 270 4.80 2.49 19.40
N SER A 271 5.25 3.61 19.94
CA SER A 271 5.09 4.97 19.42
C SER A 271 6.41 5.71 19.57
#